data_AF-A0A1V5KRU7-F1
#
_entry.id   AF-A0A1V5KRU7-F1
#
_cell.length_a   1.000
_cell.length_b   1.000
_cell.length_c   1.000
_cell.angle_alpha   90.00
_cell.angle_beta   90.00
_cell.angle_gamma   90.00
#
_symmetry.space_group_name_H-M   'P 1'
#
loop_
_entity.id
_entity.type
_entity.pdbx_description
1 polymer ?
#
loop_
_entity_poly.entity_id
_entity_poly.type
_entity_poly.pdbx_seq_one_letter_code
_entity_poly.pdbx_strand_id
1 'polypeptide(L)' 'MLHGAAARLARENGITSVLISLSHGREHALAFALATREGVEEL' A
#
# COMPACT_ATOMS: atom_id res chain seq x y z
N MET A 1 3.54 -8.79 -3.33
CA MET A 1 3.84 -8.82 -1.87
C MET A 1 5.05 -7.94 -1.61
N LEU A 2 5.01 -7.11 -0.55
CA LEU A 2 6.19 -6.34 -0.12
C LEU A 2 7.25 -7.30 0.44
N HIS A 3 8.52 -6.95 0.28
CA HIS A 3 9.65 -7.73 0.82
C HIS A 3 10.74 -6.80 1.36
N GLY A 4 11.70 -7.39 2.09
CA GLY A 4 12.86 -6.68 2.63
C GLY A 4 12.48 -5.46 3.47
N ALA A 5 13.13 -4.34 3.21
CA ALA A 5 12.92 -3.08 3.94
C ALA A 5 11.47 -2.57 3.83
N ALA A 6 10.82 -2.72 2.67
CA ALA A 6 9.44 -2.27 2.48
C ALA A 6 8.45 -3.10 3.32
N ALA A 7 8.65 -4.42 3.39
CA ALA A 7 7.85 -5.28 4.27
C ALA A 7 8.06 -4.95 5.74
N ARG A 8 9.31 -4.66 6.14
CA ARG A 8 9.62 -4.25 7.51
C ARG A 8 8.90 -2.95 7.88
N LEU A 9 9.01 -1.94 7.02
CA LEU A 9 8.38 -0.64 7.24
C LEU A 9 6.84 -0.74 7.27
N ALA A 10 6.25 -1.55 6.39
CA ALA A 10 4.80 -1.78 6.39
C ALA A 10 4.32 -2.35 7.74
N ARG A 11 5.03 -3.33 8.31
CA ARG A 11 4.72 -3.89 9.63
C ARG A 11 4.90 -2.88 10.76
N GLU A 12 6.02 -2.13 10.75
CA GLU A 12 6.30 -1.10 11.76
C GLU A 12 5.21 -0.01 11.79
N ASN A 13 4.55 0.23 10.66
CA ASN A 13 3.47 1.22 10.53
C ASN A 13 2.06 0.60 10.62
N GLY A 14 1.94 -0.69 10.94
CA GLY A 14 0.65 -1.38 11.05
C GLY A 14 -0.13 -1.47 9.74
N ILE A 15 0.54 -1.37 8.59
CA ILE A 15 -0.10 -1.50 7.28
C ILE A 15 -0.39 -2.97 7.03
N THR A 16 -1.67 -3.31 6.89
CA THR A 16 -2.17 -4.69 6.72
C THR A 16 -2.39 -5.04 5.26
N SER A 17 -2.71 -4.05 4.42
CA SER A 17 -2.89 -4.25 2.98
C SER A 17 -2.47 -3.00 2.21
N VAL A 18 -2.05 -3.21 0.96
CA VAL A 18 -1.79 -2.14 0.00
C VAL A 18 -2.54 -2.47 -1.29
N LEU A 19 -3.51 -1.64 -1.65
CA LEU A 19 -4.24 -1.72 -2.91
C LEU A 19 -3.59 -0.80 -3.92
N ILE A 20 -3.39 -1.29 -5.14
CA ILE A 20 -2.76 -0.53 -6.22
C ILE A 20 -3.69 -0.53 -7.43
N SER A 21 -3.93 0.66 -7.97
CA SER A 21 -4.54 0.84 -9.28
C SER A 21 -3.49 1.43 -10.22
N LEU A 22 -3.34 0.85 -11.40
CA LEU A 22 -2.35 1.27 -12.38
C LEU A 22 -3.03 1.48 -13.73
N SER A 23 -2.79 2.66 -14.31
CA SER A 23 -3.21 3.01 -15.66
C SER A 23 -1.98 3.40 -16.46
N HIS A 24 -1.81 2.84 -17.65
CA HIS A 24 -0.67 3.18 -18.50
C HIS A 24 -1.06 3.22 -19.98
N GLY A 25 -0.38 4.10 -20.70
CA GLY A 25 -0.39 4.21 -22.14
C GLY A 25 1.01 4.00 -22.72
N ARG A 26 1.21 4.41 -23.97
CA ARG A 26 2.50 4.29 -24.66
C ARG A 26 3.57 5.22 -24.10
N GLU A 27 3.17 6.41 -23.69
CA GLU A 27 4.08 7.49 -23.30
C GLU A 27 4.15 7.70 -21.79
N HIS A 28 3.09 7.33 -21.07
CA HIS A 28 2.96 7.61 -19.65
C HIS A 28 2.34 6.45 -18.87
N ALA A 29 2.71 6.37 -17.59
CA ALA A 29 2.11 5.47 -16.61
C ALA A 29 1.78 6.25 -15.34
N LEU A 30 0.66 5.91 -14.73
CA LEU A 30 0.14 6.49 -13.50
C LEU A 30 -0.27 5.35 -12.54
N ALA A 31 0.02 5.53 -11.26
CA ALA A 31 -0.41 4.59 -10.23
C ALA A 31 -0.96 5.33 -9.00
N PHE A 32 -2.03 4.78 -8.44
CA PHE A 32 -2.56 5.14 -7.13
C PHE A 32 -2.35 3.98 -6.17
N ALA A 33 -1.87 4.28 -4.96
CA ALA A 33 -1.67 3.29 -3.90
C ALA A 33 -2.45 3.71 -2.65
N LEU A 34 -3.21 2.78 -2.07
CA LEU A 34 -3.92 2.94 -0.81
C LEU A 34 -3.37 1.93 0.19
N ALA A 35 -2.87 2.41 1.33
CA ALA A 35 -2.44 1.56 2.43
C ALA A 35 -3.53 1.54 3.50
N THR A 36 -3.99 0.35 3.89
CA THR A 36 -4.95 0.17 4.97
C THR A 36 -4.26 -0.34 6.22
N ARG A 37 -4.72 0.10 7.39
CA ARG A 37 -4.42 -0.48 8.70
C ARG A 37 -5.74 -0.86 9.36
N GLU A 38 -5.75 -1.85 10.24
CA GLU A 38 -6.89 -2.04 11.14
C GLU A 38 -7.03 -0.79 12.01
N GLY A 39 -8.15 -0.11 11.90
CA GLY A 39 -8.52 0.96 12.82
C GLY A 39 -8.91 0.32 14.15
N VAL A 40 -8.47 0.92 15.25
CA VAL A 40 -9.10 0.67 16.55
C VAL A 40 -10.53 1.17 16.38
N GLU A 41 -11.53 0.28 16.44
CA GLU A 41 -12.90 0.74 16.70
C GLU A 41 -12.86 1.42 18.07
N GLU A 42 -12.91 2.75 18.08
CA GLU A 42 -13.28 3.50 19.29
C GLU A 42 -14.77 3.21 19.53
N LEU A 43 -15.03 2.18 20.36
CA LEU A 43 -16.29 1.93 21.05
C LEU A 43 -16.29 2.64 22.40
#